data_AF-A0A965MLM0-F1
#
_entry.id   AF-A0A965MLM0-F1
#
_cell.length_a   1.000
_cell.length_b   1.000
_cell.length_c   1.000
_cell.angle_alpha   90.00
_cell.angle_beta   90.00
_cell.angle_gamma   90.00
#
_symmetry.space_group_name_H-M   'P 1'
#
loop_
_entity.id
_entity.type
_entity.pdbx_description
1 polymer ?
#
loop_
_entity_poly.entity_id
_entity_poly.type
_entity_poly.pdbx_seq_one_letter_code
_entity_poly.pdbx_strand_id
1 'polypeptide(L)'
;MTWRQIVDRSEGHIARLAPGFKERVAKWYQELTAKRIPVLIYCSVRTPKEQDELYAQGRSKKGMKVTNAKGTPVAQSFHCYGRAVDAVPCANTAVGGYTPSWDDEKTYQLMRNCAEKYDLRWLSFETPHFEDATFKDWRALAGVATSAPQAEKPTTAARKVGIRKP
;
A
#
# COMPACT_ATOMS: atom_id res chain seq x y z
N MET A 1 -1.59 -19.95 7.21
CA MET A 1 -0.23 -19.48 6.85
C MET A 1 0.72 -19.79 7.98
N THR A 2 2.00 -20.05 7.70
CA THR A 2 3.04 -20.09 8.74
C THR A 2 3.47 -18.67 9.11
N TRP A 3 4.17 -18.50 10.23
CA TRP A 3 4.78 -17.20 10.59
C TRP A 3 5.67 -16.65 9.46
N ARG A 4 6.52 -17.52 8.91
CA ARG A 4 7.40 -17.16 7.79
C ARG A 4 6.62 -16.66 6.58
N GLN A 5 5.52 -17.34 6.21
CA GLN A 5 4.68 -16.89 5.10
C GLN A 5 4.04 -15.52 5.36
N ILE A 6 3.67 -15.20 6.60
CA ILE A 6 3.13 -13.89 6.96
C ILE A 6 4.20 -12.81 6.78
N VAL A 7 5.40 -13.06 7.30
CA VAL A 7 6.54 -12.12 7.20
C VAL A 7 6.95 -11.93 5.75
N ASP A 8 7.26 -13.01 5.02
CA ASP A 8 7.73 -12.95 3.63
C ASP A 8 6.75 -12.19 2.72
N ARG A 9 5.44 -12.43 2.88
CA ARG A 9 4.40 -11.70 2.14
C ARG A 9 4.36 -10.22 2.50
N SER A 10 4.40 -9.90 3.79
CA SER A 10 4.32 -8.52 4.26
C SER A 10 5.55 -7.72 3.84
N GLU A 11 6.75 -8.30 3.94
CA GLU A 11 7.99 -7.68 3.46
C GLU A 11 7.96 -7.44 1.95
N GLY A 12 7.37 -8.35 1.17
CA GLY A 12 7.13 -8.13 -0.26
C GLY A 12 6.24 -6.92 -0.56
N HIS A 13 5.23 -6.67 0.27
CA HIS A 13 4.40 -5.46 0.17
C HIS A 13 5.15 -4.19 0.57
N ILE A 14 5.94 -4.26 1.65
CA ILE A 14 6.76 -3.16 2.17
C ILE A 14 7.80 -2.74 1.12
N ALA A 15 8.46 -3.69 0.46
CA ALA A 15 9.52 -3.42 -0.52
C ALA A 15 9.07 -2.53 -1.70
N ARG A 16 7.75 -2.48 -1.97
CA ARG A 16 7.15 -1.72 -3.09
C ARG A 16 6.77 -0.29 -2.71
N LEU A 17 6.87 0.09 -1.44
CA LEU A 17 6.48 1.41 -0.96
C LEU A 17 7.46 2.50 -1.39
N ALA A 18 6.97 3.75 -1.40
CA ALA A 18 7.78 4.91 -1.73
C ALA A 18 8.90 5.13 -0.68
N PRO A 19 10.07 5.67 -1.07
CA PRO A 19 11.14 6.00 -0.13
C PRO A 19 10.67 6.94 0.98
N GLY A 20 11.28 6.82 2.16
CA GLY A 20 10.86 7.46 3.40
C GLY A 20 9.72 6.71 4.10
N PHE A 21 8.62 6.43 3.39
CA PHE A 21 7.49 5.68 3.96
C PHE A 21 7.85 4.20 4.14
N LYS A 22 8.54 3.61 3.16
CA LYS A 22 9.04 2.23 3.24
C LYS A 22 9.81 1.97 4.53
N GLU A 23 10.77 2.84 4.86
CA GLU A 23 11.63 2.68 6.03
C GLU A 23 10.83 2.76 7.35
N ARG A 24 9.82 3.62 7.40
CA ARG A 24 8.95 3.75 8.58
C ARG A 24 8.00 2.56 8.74
N VAL A 25 7.38 2.10 7.65
CA VAL A 25 6.57 0.87 7.66
C VAL A 25 7.42 -0.35 8.02
N ALA A 26 8.65 -0.44 7.52
CA ALA A 26 9.57 -1.53 7.88
C ALA A 26 9.89 -1.53 9.38
N LYS A 27 10.18 -0.37 9.98
CA LYS A 27 10.42 -0.26 11.43
C LYS A 27 9.17 -0.60 12.25
N TRP A 28 8.00 -0.13 11.83
CA TRP A 28 6.73 -0.49 12.45
C TRP A 28 6.49 -2.01 12.43
N TYR A 29 6.70 -2.64 11.27
CA TYR A 29 6.54 -4.08 11.12
C TYR A 29 7.58 -4.88 11.93
N GLN A 30 8.81 -4.38 12.02
CA GLN A 30 9.85 -4.94 12.90
C GLN A 30 9.46 -4.85 14.39
N GLU A 31 8.86 -3.74 14.85
CA GLU A 31 8.38 -3.63 16.24
C GLU A 31 7.27 -4.66 16.52
N LEU A 32 6.31 -4.81 15.59
CA LEU A 32 5.22 -5.79 15.72
C LEU A 32 5.76 -7.23 15.78
N THR A 33 6.69 -7.59 14.90
CA THR A 33 7.29 -8.94 14.87
C THR A 33 8.13 -9.21 16.12
N ALA A 34 8.88 -8.22 16.61
CA ALA A 34 9.64 -8.32 17.86
C ALA A 34 8.72 -8.55 19.08
N LYS A 35 7.54 -7.94 19.09
CA LYS A 35 6.48 -8.16 20.09
C LYS A 35 5.68 -9.44 19.89
N ARG A 36 6.03 -10.27 18.89
CA ARG A 36 5.30 -11.49 18.52
C ARG A 36 3.83 -11.21 18.16
N ILE A 37 3.54 -10.04 17.59
CA ILE A 37 2.21 -9.68 17.10
C ILE A 37 2.13 -10.12 15.63
N PRO A 38 1.37 -11.19 15.30
CA PRO A 38 1.24 -11.68 13.93
C PRO A 38 0.38 -10.73 13.09
N VAL A 39 0.98 -10.08 12.09
CA VAL A 39 0.30 -9.14 11.20
C VAL A 39 0.63 -9.45 9.75
N LEU A 40 -0.41 -9.53 8.91
CA LEU A 40 -0.29 -9.66 7.47
C LEU A 40 -0.56 -8.30 6.81
N ILE A 41 0.42 -7.77 6.09
CA ILE A 41 0.18 -6.70 5.11
C ILE A 41 -0.27 -7.37 3.81
N TYR A 42 -1.47 -7.05 3.34
CA TYR A 42 -2.07 -7.70 2.16
C TYR A 42 -2.28 -6.75 0.97
N CYS A 43 -2.16 -5.44 1.18
CA CYS A 43 -2.18 -4.44 0.11
C CYS A 43 -1.19 -3.31 0.40
N SER A 44 -0.55 -2.76 -0.64
CA SER A 44 0.39 -1.63 -0.48
C SER A 44 0.31 -0.63 -1.64
N VAL A 45 0.65 -1.06 -2.85
CA VAL A 45 0.58 -0.23 -4.06
C VAL A 45 -0.59 -0.61 -4.94
N ARG A 46 -1.19 0.39 -5.57
CA ARG A 46 -2.29 0.22 -6.52
C ARG A 46 -2.09 1.19 -7.68
N THR A 47 -2.43 0.78 -8.90
CA THR A 47 -2.45 1.70 -10.05
C THR A 47 -3.73 2.55 -10.03
N PRO A 48 -3.73 3.73 -10.68
CA PRO A 48 -4.95 4.52 -10.86
C PRO A 48 -6.11 3.71 -11.48
N LYS A 49 -5.80 2.83 -12.46
CA LYS A 49 -6.81 1.98 -13.09
C LYS A 49 -7.43 0.99 -12.11
N GLU A 50 -6.61 0.28 -11.32
CA GLU A 50 -7.12 -0.63 -10.28
C GLU A 50 -7.95 0.13 -9.24
N GLN A 51 -7.57 1.37 -8.90
CA GLN A 51 -8.35 2.21 -7.99
C GLN A 51 -9.71 2.59 -8.58
N ASP A 52 -9.79 2.93 -9.87
CA ASP A 52 -11.07 3.20 -10.54
C ASP A 52 -11.96 1.94 -10.62
N GLU A 53 -11.34 0.76 -10.79
CA GLU A 53 -12.07 -0.52 -10.78
C GLU A 53 -12.69 -0.81 -9.40
N LEU A 54 -11.98 -0.52 -8.30
CA LEU A 54 -12.52 -0.58 -6.94
C LEU A 54 -13.60 0.48 -6.70
N TYR A 55 -13.38 1.70 -7.17
CA TYR A 55 -14.36 2.78 -7.06
C TYR A 55 -15.68 2.44 -7.77
N ALA A 56 -15.62 1.73 -8.91
CA ALA A 56 -16.80 1.29 -9.65
C ALA A 56 -17.68 0.29 -8.87
N GLN A 57 -17.13 -0.44 -7.89
CA GLN A 57 -17.88 -1.42 -7.10
C GLN A 57 -18.94 -0.74 -6.23
N GLY A 58 -20.17 -1.27 -6.28
CA GLY A 58 -21.33 -0.68 -5.60
C GLY A 58 -21.80 0.64 -6.20
N ARG A 59 -21.30 1.01 -7.40
CA ARG A 59 -21.72 2.16 -8.19
C ARG A 59 -22.19 1.73 -9.56
N SER A 60 -21.24 1.35 -10.43
CA SER A 60 -21.51 0.86 -11.79
C SER A 60 -21.28 -0.65 -11.94
N LYS A 61 -20.60 -1.28 -10.97
CA LYS A 61 -20.46 -2.75 -10.86
C LYS A 61 -21.16 -3.24 -9.60
N LYS A 62 -21.68 -4.47 -9.64
CA LYS A 62 -22.30 -5.12 -8.47
C LYS A 62 -21.27 -5.28 -7.34
N GLY A 63 -21.73 -5.12 -6.09
CA GLY A 63 -20.92 -5.31 -4.88
C GLY A 63 -21.12 -4.19 -3.87
N MET A 64 -20.44 -4.29 -2.73
CA MET A 64 -20.42 -3.22 -1.73
C MET A 64 -19.47 -2.10 -2.16
N LYS A 65 -19.76 -0.86 -1.76
CA LYS A 65 -18.82 0.25 -1.93
C LYS A 65 -17.65 0.04 -0.96
N VAL A 66 -16.46 -0.21 -1.50
CA VAL A 66 -15.24 -0.46 -0.71
C VAL A 66 -14.31 0.75 -0.64
N THR A 67 -14.56 1.79 -1.45
CA THR A 67 -13.77 3.02 -1.44
C THR A 67 -14.57 4.23 -1.93
N ASN A 68 -14.16 5.42 -1.49
CA ASN A 68 -14.64 6.70 -2.00
C ASN A 68 -13.60 7.41 -2.89
N ALA A 69 -12.35 6.92 -2.90
CA ALA A 69 -11.26 7.51 -3.68
C ALA A 69 -11.31 7.05 -5.14
N LYS A 70 -11.20 7.99 -6.08
CA LYS A 70 -11.01 7.71 -7.50
C LYS A 70 -9.53 7.54 -7.83
N GLY A 71 -9.24 6.84 -8.93
CA GLY A 71 -7.92 6.76 -9.53
C GLY A 71 -7.67 7.86 -10.56
N THR A 72 -8.70 8.29 -11.30
CA THR A 72 -8.59 9.31 -12.35
C THR A 72 -9.60 10.46 -12.17
N PRO A 73 -9.33 11.66 -12.75
CA PRO A 73 -8.12 12.07 -13.48
C PRO A 73 -6.89 12.29 -12.60
N VAL A 74 -7.09 12.46 -11.29
CA VAL A 74 -6.03 12.58 -10.29
C VAL A 74 -6.31 11.53 -9.21
N ALA A 75 -5.30 10.75 -8.85
CA ALA A 75 -5.45 9.70 -7.87
C ALA A 75 -5.74 10.27 -6.48
N GLN A 76 -6.74 9.70 -5.81
CA GLN A 76 -7.22 10.16 -4.51
C GLN A 76 -6.87 9.19 -3.37
N SER A 77 -6.26 8.05 -3.70
CA SER A 77 -5.85 7.03 -2.73
C SER A 77 -4.34 7.08 -2.52
N PHE A 78 -3.90 7.02 -1.26
CA PHE A 78 -2.47 6.94 -0.91
C PHE A 78 -1.78 5.68 -1.46
N HIS A 79 -2.53 4.59 -1.71
CA HIS A 79 -2.00 3.40 -2.37
C HIS A 79 -1.49 3.69 -3.79
N CYS A 80 -2.08 4.67 -4.48
CA CYS A 80 -1.62 5.09 -5.81
C CYS A 80 -0.27 5.79 -5.81
N TYR A 81 0.21 6.19 -4.63
CA TYR A 81 1.49 6.85 -4.43
C TYR A 81 2.50 5.97 -3.67
N GLY A 82 2.13 4.71 -3.35
CA GLY A 82 2.93 3.83 -2.49
C GLY A 82 3.13 4.38 -1.08
N ARG A 83 2.11 5.09 -0.57
CA ARG A 83 2.12 5.80 0.72
C ARG A 83 1.04 5.27 1.68
N ALA A 84 0.54 4.06 1.43
CA ALA A 84 -0.39 3.37 2.32
C ALA A 84 -0.16 1.86 2.31
N VAL A 85 -0.60 1.20 3.37
CA VAL A 85 -0.68 -0.25 3.51
C VAL A 85 -2.00 -0.66 4.17
N ASP A 86 -2.55 -1.78 3.72
CA ASP A 86 -3.63 -2.46 4.42
C ASP A 86 -3.05 -3.65 5.19
N ALA A 87 -3.28 -3.68 6.49
CA ALA A 87 -2.73 -4.67 7.40
C ALA A 87 -3.83 -5.27 8.29
N VAL A 88 -3.75 -6.59 8.51
CA VAL A 88 -4.70 -7.35 9.31
C VAL A 88 -3.98 -8.18 10.38
N PRO A 89 -4.46 -8.20 11.64
CA PRO A 89 -4.03 -9.17 12.64
C PRO A 89 -4.21 -10.59 12.15
N CYS A 90 -3.42 -11.54 12.65
CA CYS A 90 -3.64 -12.95 12.39
C CYS A 90 -3.78 -13.74 13.69
N ALA A 91 -4.84 -14.53 13.83
CA ALA A 91 -5.03 -15.41 14.98
C ALA A 91 -4.31 -16.75 14.75
N ASN A 92 -3.83 -17.36 15.84
CA ASN A 92 -3.34 -18.74 15.83
C ASN A 92 -4.46 -19.71 15.45
N THR A 93 -4.12 -20.74 14.69
CA THR A 93 -5.03 -21.85 14.35
C THR A 93 -4.74 -23.07 15.23
N ALA A 94 -5.75 -23.93 15.42
CA ALA A 94 -5.62 -25.16 16.20
C ALA A 94 -4.53 -26.11 15.67
N VAL A 95 -4.16 -26.00 14.39
CA VAL A 95 -3.16 -26.83 13.71
C VAL A 95 -1.77 -26.19 13.62
N GLY A 96 -1.49 -25.15 14.41
CA GLY A 96 -0.13 -24.57 14.49
C GLY A 96 0.22 -23.60 13.35
N GLY A 97 -0.74 -22.80 12.89
CA GLY A 97 -0.54 -21.75 11.91
C GLY A 97 -1.29 -20.47 12.26
N TYR A 98 -1.45 -19.60 11.28
CA TYR A 98 -2.09 -18.29 11.41
C TYR A 98 -3.13 -18.06 10.31
N THR A 99 -4.22 -17.39 10.66
CA THR A 99 -5.28 -16.93 9.74
C THR A 99 -5.61 -15.47 10.00
N PRO A 100 -5.94 -14.65 8.97
CA PRO A 100 -6.39 -13.28 9.19
C PRO A 100 -7.58 -13.24 10.16
N SER A 101 -7.53 -12.30 11.11
CA SER A 101 -8.58 -12.06 12.10
C SER A 101 -9.08 -10.64 11.95
N TRP A 102 -10.19 -10.49 11.24
CA TRP A 102 -10.77 -9.19 10.89
C TRP A 102 -11.46 -8.49 12.07
N ASP A 103 -11.87 -9.26 13.07
CA ASP A 103 -12.63 -8.78 14.24
C ASP A 103 -11.75 -8.62 15.50
N ASP A 104 -10.43 -8.79 15.39
CA ASP A 104 -9.49 -8.66 16.51
C ASP A 104 -9.14 -7.19 16.80
N GLU A 105 -10.12 -6.46 17.33
CA GLU A 105 -9.97 -5.04 17.66
C GLU A 105 -8.84 -4.77 18.67
N LYS A 106 -8.58 -5.72 19.58
CA LYS A 106 -7.49 -5.59 20.55
C LYS A 106 -6.14 -5.53 19.84
N THR A 107 -5.89 -6.45 18.90
CA THR A 107 -4.64 -6.44 18.14
C THR A 107 -4.57 -5.28 17.17
N TYR A 108 -5.69 -4.86 16.56
CA TYR A 108 -5.73 -3.63 15.79
C TYR A 108 -5.32 -2.41 16.62
N GLN A 109 -5.81 -2.29 17.87
CA GLN A 109 -5.41 -1.19 18.74
C GLN A 109 -3.91 -1.22 19.05
N LEU A 110 -3.32 -2.39 19.27
CA LEU A 110 -1.86 -2.53 19.41
C LEU A 110 -1.11 -2.09 18.15
N MET A 111 -1.60 -2.47 16.96
CA MET A 111 -1.04 -2.05 15.67
C MET A 111 -1.05 -0.52 15.53
N ARG A 112 -2.19 0.12 15.85
CA ARG A 112 -2.38 1.58 15.82
C ARG A 112 -1.43 2.29 16.77
N ASN A 113 -1.36 1.85 18.02
CA ASN A 113 -0.46 2.44 19.02
C ASN A 113 1.02 2.33 18.62
N CYS A 114 1.41 1.23 17.95
CA CYS A 114 2.78 1.12 17.42
C CYS A 114 3.00 2.04 16.21
N ALA A 115 1.99 2.23 15.37
CA ALA A 115 2.07 3.01 14.14
C ALA A 115 2.34 4.50 14.38
N GLU A 116 1.82 5.07 15.47
CA GLU A 116 2.00 6.49 15.83
C GLU A 116 3.47 6.92 15.91
N LYS A 117 4.35 6.04 16.40
CA LYS A 117 5.80 6.31 16.53
C LYS A 117 6.52 6.47 15.20
N TYR A 118 5.90 6.03 14.12
CA TYR A 118 6.49 5.92 12.80
C TYR A 118 5.77 6.80 11.76
N ASP A 119 4.96 7.76 12.21
CA ASP A 119 4.18 8.64 11.33
C ASP A 119 3.30 7.86 10.34
N LEU A 120 2.68 6.77 10.83
CA LEU A 120 1.65 6.02 10.13
C LEU A 120 0.28 6.40 10.72
N ARG A 121 -0.53 7.12 9.95
CA ARG A 121 -1.90 7.49 10.33
C ARG A 121 -2.85 6.35 10.00
N TRP A 122 -3.62 5.92 10.98
CA TRP A 122 -4.76 5.02 10.79
C TRP A 122 -6.04 5.79 10.47
N LEU A 123 -6.90 5.23 9.61
CA LEU A 123 -8.20 5.82 9.28
C LEU A 123 -9.35 5.07 9.97
N SER A 124 -10.12 5.77 10.81
CA SER A 124 -11.16 5.14 11.63
C SER A 124 -12.35 4.57 10.85
N PHE A 125 -12.51 4.98 9.58
CA PHE A 125 -13.54 4.47 8.68
C PHE A 125 -13.05 3.34 7.77
N GLU A 126 -11.76 2.97 7.86
CA GLU A 126 -11.14 1.90 7.08
C GLU A 126 -10.17 1.12 7.99
N THR A 127 -10.72 0.20 8.78
CA THR A 127 -10.03 -0.53 9.85
C THR A 127 -8.61 -1.02 9.50
N PRO A 128 -8.35 -1.65 8.33
CA PRO A 128 -7.01 -2.17 8.02
C PRO A 128 -6.02 -1.12 7.50
N HIS A 129 -6.46 0.12 7.20
CA HIS A 129 -5.67 1.08 6.42
C HIS A 129 -4.76 1.95 7.28
N PHE A 130 -3.49 2.00 6.91
CA PHE A 130 -2.47 2.89 7.45
C PHE A 130 -1.81 3.67 6.32
N GLU A 131 -1.67 4.98 6.49
CA GLU A 131 -1.10 5.88 5.48
C GLU A 131 -0.04 6.83 6.05
N ASP A 132 0.74 7.41 5.13
CA ASP A 132 1.79 8.36 5.46
C ASP A 132 1.24 9.63 6.12
N ALA A 133 1.48 9.80 7.43
CA ALA A 133 1.01 10.95 8.18
C ALA A 133 1.73 12.26 7.83
N THR A 134 2.88 12.20 7.13
CA THR A 134 3.63 13.40 6.70
C THR A 134 2.94 14.16 5.58
N PHE A 135 1.92 13.56 4.96
CA PHE A 135 1.05 14.22 3.98
C PHE A 135 -0.33 14.46 4.58
N LYS A 136 -0.83 15.69 4.42
CA LYS A 136 -2.16 16.09 4.90
C LYS A 136 -3.27 15.28 4.21
N ASP A 137 -3.21 15.19 2.89
CA ASP A 137 -4.20 14.49 2.07
C ASP A 137 -3.60 14.09 0.71
N TRP A 138 -4.42 13.45 -0.13
CA TRP A 138 -4.01 13.04 -1.48
C TRP A 138 -3.68 14.23 -2.39
N ARG A 139 -4.19 15.44 -2.11
CA ARG A 139 -3.88 16.63 -2.92
C ARG A 139 -2.44 17.05 -2.71
N ALA A 140 -1.94 16.97 -1.47
CA ALA A 140 -0.54 17.20 -1.18
C ALA A 140 0.37 16.20 -1.92
N LEU A 141 -0.03 14.91 -1.96
CA LEU A 141 0.69 13.89 -2.73
C LEU A 141 0.66 14.14 -4.23
N ALA A 142 -0.52 14.48 -4.77
CA ALA A 142 -0.68 14.80 -6.19
C ALA A 142 0.20 15.99 -6.61
N GLY A 143 0.27 17.04 -5.78
CA GLY A 143 1.10 18.21 -6.04
C GLY A 143 2.60 17.90 -6.11
N VAL A 144 3.09 17.00 -5.26
CA VAL A 144 4.49 16.54 -5.31
C VAL A 144 4.75 15.68 -6.55
N ALA A 145 3.85 14.75 -6.88
CA ALA A 145 3.99 13.88 -8.06
C ALA A 145 4.04 14.67 -9.38
N THR A 146 3.31 15.79 -9.47
CA THR A 146 3.36 16.68 -10.64
C THR A 146 4.65 17.51 -10.73
N SER A 147 5.37 17.68 -9.63
CA SER A 147 6.60 18.48 -9.54
C SER A 147 7.90 17.67 -9.68
N ALA A 148 7.82 16.34 -9.66
CA ALA A 148 8.97 15.49 -9.96
C ALA A 148 9.35 15.65 -11.44
N PRO A 149 10.65 15.79 -11.79
CA PRO A 149 11.06 15.85 -13.18
C PRO A 149 10.53 14.61 -13.89
N GLN A 150 9.69 14.80 -14.91
CA GLN A 150 9.22 13.70 -15.73
C GLN A 150 10.46 13.02 -16.30
N ALA A 151 10.64 11.75 -16.00
CA ALA A 151 11.63 10.94 -16.70
C ALA A 151 11.34 11.08 -18.19
N GLU A 152 12.26 11.72 -18.92
CA GLU A 152 12.16 11.91 -20.35
C GLU A 152 11.89 10.54 -20.98
N LYS A 153 10.83 10.47 -21.78
CA LYS A 153 10.56 9.29 -22.61
C LYS A 153 11.81 9.03 -23.45
N PRO A 154 12.30 7.79 -23.58
CA PRO A 154 13.39 7.51 -24.50
C PRO A 154 12.92 7.82 -25.92
N THR A 155 13.47 8.89 -26.49
CA THR A 155 13.24 9.30 -27.87
C THR A 155 13.96 8.30 -28.78
N THR A 156 13.24 7.31 -29.30
CA THR A 156 13.78 6.39 -30.31
C THR A 156 13.88 7.11 -31.66
N ALA A 157 14.98 7.82 -31.86
CA ALA A 157 15.40 8.26 -33.20
C ALA A 157 16.16 7.11 -33.88
N ALA A 158 15.43 6.29 -34.64
CA ALA A 158 16.05 5.28 -35.50
C ALA A 158 16.73 5.97 -36.70
N ARG A 159 18.07 6.12 -36.65
CA ARG A 159 18.88 6.46 -37.82
C ARG A 159 18.93 5.23 -38.75
N LYS A 160 18.30 5.32 -39.92
CA LYS A 160 18.53 4.38 -41.02
C LYS A 160 19.92 4.64 -41.61
N VAL A 161 20.86 3.72 -41.36
CA VAL A 161 22.12 3.66 -42.10
C VAL A 161 21.88 2.81 -43.34
N GLY A 162 21.89 3.44 -44.51
CA GLY A 162 21.78 2.76 -45.80
C GLY A 162 23.10 2.08 -46.15
N ILE A 163 23.11 0.76 -46.20
CA ILE A 163 24.22 -0.04 -46.72
C ILE A 163 24.07 -0.08 -48.25
N ARG A 164 25.03 0.50 -48.97
CA ARG A 164 25.21 0.25 -50.41
C ARG A 164 26.00 -1.05 -50.57
N LYS A 165 25.42 -2.02 -51.30
CA LYS A 165 26.12 -3.24 -51.72
C LYS A 165 27.00 -2.95 -52.96
N PRO A 166 28.15 -3.59 -53.13
CA PRO A 166 28.66 -3.95 -54.45
C PRO A 166 27.86 -5.11 -55.05
#